data_AF-A0ABD2PME8-F1
#
_entry.id   AF-A0ABD2PME8-F1
#
_cell.length_a   1.000
_cell.length_b   1.000
_cell.length_c   1.000
_cell.angle_alpha   90.00
_cell.angle_beta   90.00
_cell.angle_gamma   90.00
#
_symmetry.space_group_name_H-M   'P 1'
#
loop_
_entity.id
_entity.type
_entity.pdbx_description
1 polymer ?
#
loop_
_entity_poly.entity_id
_entity_poly.type
_entity_poly.pdbx_seq_one_letter_code
_entity_poly.pdbx_strand_id
1 'polypeptide(L)'
;KLEIPECTLEDVKVKTCFVSPSNRAKEWRDWSLATENGTTNIDSTLMPKTAEASFKYNIFLDGQKKFLEIPSRLRELATEFFFFDDPSLICNCLLRSPVDVR
;
A
#
# COMPACT_ATOMS: atom_id res chain seq x y z
N LYS A 1 -25.91 0.70 -6.78
CA LYS A 1 -24.50 0.49 -6.37
C LYS A 1 -23.66 1.00 -7.53
N LEU A 2 -22.72 1.93 -7.33
CA LEU A 2 -21.90 2.46 -8.42
C LEU A 2 -20.91 1.36 -8.82
N GLU A 3 -21.02 0.80 -10.02
CA GLU A 3 -20.04 -0.15 -10.54
C GLU A 3 -18.92 0.64 -11.22
N ILE A 4 -17.71 0.52 -10.66
CA ILE A 4 -16.52 1.11 -11.26
C ILE A 4 -15.92 0.04 -12.19
N PRO A 5 -15.72 0.31 -13.49
CA PRO A 5 -15.08 -0.62 -14.40
C PRO A 5 -13.70 -1.04 -13.90
N GLU A 6 -13.32 -2.29 -14.15
CA GLU A 6 -12.03 -2.83 -13.70
C GLU A 6 -10.84 -2.03 -14.26
N CYS A 7 -10.90 -1.62 -15.52
CA CYS A 7 -9.87 -0.76 -16.12
C CYS A 7 -9.69 0.57 -15.37
N THR A 8 -10.79 1.17 -14.89
CA THR A 8 -10.74 2.40 -14.09
C THR A 8 -10.15 2.14 -12.70
N LEU A 9 -10.45 0.98 -12.10
CA LEU A 9 -9.86 0.58 -10.82
C LEU A 9 -8.36 0.32 -10.94
N GLU A 10 -7.90 -0.34 -12.01
CA GLU A 10 -6.48 -0.53 -12.30
C GLU A 10 -5.77 0.81 -12.47
N ASP A 11 -6.36 1.73 -13.22
CA ASP A 11 -5.84 3.08 -13.40
C ASP A 11 -5.68 3.81 -12.06
N VAL A 12 -6.67 3.69 -11.17
CA VAL A 12 -6.58 4.25 -9.81
C VAL A 12 -5.45 3.59 -9.02
N LYS A 13 -5.34 2.26 -9.02
CA LYS A 13 -4.27 1.55 -8.29
C LYS A 13 -2.89 1.99 -8.77
N VAL A 14 -2.66 1.97 -10.09
CA VAL A 14 -1.35 2.26 -10.69
C VAL A 14 -0.96 3.72 -10.54
N LYS A 15 -1.91 4.66 -10.66
CA LYS A 15 -1.60 6.11 -10.67
C LYS A 15 -1.65 6.74 -9.28
N THR A 16 -2.30 6.11 -8.31
CA THR A 16 -2.50 6.72 -6.99
C THR A 16 -1.78 5.99 -5.86
N CYS A 17 -1.62 4.67 -5.92
CA CYS A 17 -0.84 3.94 -4.92
C CYS A 17 0.66 4.20 -5.13
N PHE A 18 1.43 4.20 -4.05
CA PHE A 18 2.87 4.42 -4.10
C PHE A 18 3.56 3.65 -2.97
N VAL A 19 4.84 3.33 -3.18
CA VAL A 19 5.68 2.72 -2.15
C VAL A 19 6.06 3.79 -1.14
N SER A 20 5.75 3.56 0.14
CA SER A 20 6.07 4.54 1.17
C SER A 20 7.58 4.54 1.46
N PRO A 21 8.14 5.67 1.93
CA PRO A 21 9.53 5.71 2.40
C PRO A 21 9.76 4.71 3.54
N SER A 22 10.98 4.16 3.65
CA SER A 22 11.31 3.05 4.55
C SER A 22 10.99 3.31 6.03
N ASN A 23 11.16 4.54 6.50
CA ASN A 23 10.79 4.93 7.86
C ASN A 23 9.27 4.82 8.10
N ARG A 24 8.45 5.23 7.12
CA ARG A 24 7.00 5.18 7.19
C ARG A 24 6.47 3.74 7.05
N ALA A 25 7.06 2.96 6.14
CA ALA A 25 6.78 1.53 6.02
C ALA A 25 7.00 0.81 7.36
N LYS A 26 8.07 1.15 8.07
CA LYS A 26 8.37 0.62 9.41
C LYS A 26 7.30 0.99 10.44
N GLU A 27 6.85 2.25 10.48
CA GLU A 27 5.77 2.67 11.38
C GLU A 27 4.47 1.89 11.14
N TRP A 28 4.10 1.69 9.88
CA TRP A 28 2.94 0.88 9.49
C TRP A 28 3.10 -0.59 9.86
N ARG A 29 4.30 -1.15 9.73
CA ARG A 29 4.64 -2.51 10.18
C ARG A 29 4.45 -2.68 11.67
N ASP A 30 5.09 -1.83 12.45
CA ASP A 30 5.08 -1.91 13.91
C ASP A 30 3.65 -1.74 14.43
N TRP A 31 2.86 -0.86 13.81
CA TRP A 31 1.43 -0.71 14.10
C TRP A 31 0.62 -1.97 13.72
N SER A 32 0.81 -2.54 12.52
CA SER A 32 0.07 -3.75 12.10
C SER A 32 0.34 -4.92 13.03
N LEU A 33 1.62 -5.18 13.35
CA LEU A 33 2.03 -6.24 14.27
C LEU A 33 1.49 -6.04 15.68
N ALA A 34 1.47 -4.79 16.18
CA ALA A 34 0.87 -4.46 17.48
C ALA A 34 -0.65 -4.70 17.50
N THR A 35 -1.32 -4.47 16.37
CA THR A 35 -2.77 -4.67 16.22
C THR A 35 -3.13 -6.16 16.09
N GLU A 36 -2.32 -6.93 15.38
CA GLU A 36 -2.53 -8.38 15.15
C GLU A 36 -2.22 -9.23 16.39
N ASN A 37 -1.19 -8.88 17.17
CA ASN A 37 -0.74 -9.68 18.32
C ASN A 37 -1.59 -9.50 19.59
N GLY A 38 -2.64 -8.67 19.57
CA GLY A 38 -3.58 -8.53 20.68
C GLY A 38 -2.97 -7.99 21.99
N THR A 39 -1.74 -7.49 21.97
CA THR A 39 -1.05 -6.88 23.12
C THR A 39 -1.67 -5.52 23.47
N THR A 40 -2.71 -5.58 24.30
CA THR A 40 -3.13 -4.60 25.32
C THR A 40 -2.48 -3.22 25.29
N ASN A 41 -3.04 -2.34 24.46
CA ASN A 41 -3.39 -0.93 24.68
C ASN A 41 -3.44 -0.29 23.29
N ILE A 42 -4.57 -0.49 22.59
CA ILE A 42 -4.85 0.13 21.29
C ILE A 42 -4.72 1.68 21.36
N ASP A 43 -4.79 2.26 22.57
CA ASP A 43 -4.54 3.68 22.84
C ASP A 43 -3.06 4.11 22.81
N SER A 44 -2.10 3.18 22.87
CA SER A 44 -0.67 3.51 23.01
C SER A 44 0.14 3.49 21.70
N THR A 45 -0.30 2.74 20.69
CA THR A 45 0.27 2.76 19.34
C THR A 45 -0.63 3.60 18.44
N LEU A 46 -0.40 4.91 18.45
CA LEU A 46 -1.08 5.85 17.57
C LEU A 46 -0.92 5.37 16.12
N MET A 47 -2.05 5.29 15.40
CA MET A 47 -2.03 5.00 13.96
C MET A 47 -1.03 5.93 13.25
N PRO A 48 -0.13 5.39 12.41
CA PRO A 48 0.83 6.21 11.69
C PRO A 48 0.12 7.33 10.93
N LYS A 49 0.70 8.53 10.99
CA LYS A 49 0.11 9.69 10.32
C LYS A 49 0.38 9.59 8.83
N THR A 50 -0.66 9.71 8.03
CA THR A 50 -0.52 9.94 6.59
C THR A 50 -0.14 11.40 6.34
N ALA A 51 0.55 11.67 5.23
CA ALA A 51 0.91 13.05 4.87
C ALA A 51 -0.32 13.93 4.62
N GLU A 52 -1.36 13.33 4.04
CA GLU A 52 -2.69 13.91 3.83
C GLU A 52 -3.74 12.89 4.22
N ALA A 53 -4.92 13.29 4.70
CA ALA A 53 -5.97 12.33 5.09
C ALA A 53 -6.56 11.60 3.86
N SER A 54 -6.79 12.33 2.78
CA SER A 54 -7.36 11.81 1.54
C SER A 54 -6.81 12.54 0.33
N PHE A 55 -6.80 11.84 -0.80
CA PHE A 55 -6.38 12.36 -2.09
C PHE A 55 -7.55 12.35 -3.06
N LYS A 56 -7.78 13.48 -3.74
CA LYS A 56 -8.86 13.59 -4.74
C LYS A 56 -8.30 13.25 -6.12
N TYR A 57 -8.78 12.15 -6.69
CA TYR A 57 -8.42 11.72 -8.03
C TYR A 57 -9.59 11.88 -9.00
N ASN A 58 -9.28 12.30 -10.22
CA ASN A 58 -10.30 12.43 -11.27
C ASN A 58 -10.46 11.11 -12.00
N ILE A 59 -11.69 10.59 -12.05
CA ILE A 59 -12.05 9.42 -12.84
C ILE A 59 -13.08 9.78 -13.89
N PHE A 60 -13.03 9.10 -15.04
CA PHE A 60 -14.07 9.20 -16.05
C PHE A 60 -15.01 8.00 -15.91
N LEU A 61 -16.27 8.27 -15.61
CA LEU A 61 -17.33 7.26 -15.48
C LEU A 61 -18.56 7.76 -16.24
N ASP A 62 -19.10 6.91 -17.11
CA ASP A 62 -20.31 7.20 -17.91
C ASP A 62 -20.18 8.49 -18.74
N GLY A 63 -18.99 8.75 -19.29
CA GLY A 63 -18.72 9.97 -20.06
C GLY A 63 -18.61 11.24 -19.23
N GLN A 64 -18.66 11.15 -17.89
CA GLN A 64 -18.54 12.29 -16.98
C GLN A 64 -17.28 12.20 -16.13
N LYS A 65 -16.66 13.36 -15.88
CA LYS A 65 -15.56 13.50 -14.93
C LYS A 65 -16.11 13.54 -13.52
N LYS A 66 -15.73 12.57 -12.69
CA LYS A 66 -16.10 12.47 -11.27
C LYS A 66 -14.84 12.54 -10.41
N PHE A 67 -15.01 12.99 -9.16
CA PHE A 67 -13.93 12.97 -8.18
C PHE A 67 -14.09 11.74 -7.29
N LEU A 68 -13.03 10.96 -7.19
CA LEU A 68 -12.90 9.89 -6.22
C LEU A 68 -11.99 10.37 -5.09
N GLU A 69 -12.52 10.36 -3.88
CA GLU A 69 -11.74 10.62 -2.68
C GLU A 69 -11.14 9.31 -2.19
N ILE A 70 -9.82 9.20 -2.26
CA ILE A 70 -9.07 7.99 -1.93
C ILE A 70 -8.37 8.22 -0.60
N PRO A 71 -8.66 7.44 0.45
CA PRO A 71 -7.94 7.53 1.71
C PRO A 71 -6.44 7.28 1.49
N SER A 72 -5.58 8.17 1.98
CA SER A 72 -4.13 8.02 1.79
C SER A 72 -3.59 6.76 2.44
N ARG A 73 -4.23 6.31 3.54
CA ARG A 73 -3.95 5.01 4.16
C ARG A 73 -4.03 3.87 3.14
N LEU A 74 -5.04 3.87 2.27
CA LEU A 74 -5.20 2.82 1.26
C LEU A 74 -4.10 2.92 0.21
N ARG A 75 -3.73 4.13 -0.20
CA ARG A 75 -2.68 4.39 -1.20
C ARG A 75 -1.30 3.93 -0.72
N GLU A 76 -1.00 4.13 0.57
CA GLU A 76 0.25 3.72 1.21
C GLU A 76 0.25 2.20 1.43
N LEU A 77 -0.73 1.65 2.15
CA LEU A 77 -0.76 0.23 2.54
C LEU A 77 -0.96 -0.74 1.36
N ALA A 78 -1.54 -0.29 0.25
CA ALA A 78 -1.78 -1.16 -0.91
C ALA A 78 -0.49 -1.71 -1.54
N THR A 79 0.68 -1.11 -1.31
CA THR A 79 1.94 -1.63 -1.86
C THR A 79 2.81 -2.32 -0.81
N GLU A 80 2.55 -2.08 0.48
CA GLU A 80 3.40 -2.57 1.56
C GLU A 80 3.41 -4.10 1.66
N PHE A 81 2.31 -4.78 1.29
CA PHE A 81 2.22 -6.25 1.33
C PHE A 81 3.32 -6.94 0.51
N PHE A 82 3.83 -6.32 -0.55
CA PHE A 82 4.93 -6.87 -1.35
C PHE A 82 6.28 -6.85 -0.62
N PHE A 83 6.45 -5.98 0.37
CA PHE A 83 7.70 -5.78 1.11
C PHE A 83 7.63 -6.30 2.55
N PHE A 84 6.47 -6.81 2.97
CA PHE A 84 6.27 -7.46 4.25
C PHE A 84 6.76 -8.92 4.24
N ASP A 85 6.52 -9.63 3.15
CA ASP A 85 6.87 -11.03 3.04
C ASP A 85 8.29 -11.20 2.50
N ASP A 86 9.17 -11.57 3.43
CA ASP A 86 10.46 -12.25 3.25
C ASP A 86 11.17 -12.05 1.88
N PRO A 87 12.27 -11.27 1.81
CA PRO A 87 13.05 -11.14 0.57
C PRO A 87 13.71 -12.46 0.13
N SER A 88 13.56 -13.55 0.88
CA SER A 88 14.09 -14.87 0.56
C SER A 88 13.75 -15.35 -0.85
N LEU A 89 12.64 -14.95 -1.47
CA LEU A 89 12.39 -15.33 -2.87
C LEU A 89 13.43 -14.74 -3.82
N ILE A 90 13.76 -13.46 -3.67
CA ILE A 90 14.80 -12.78 -4.47
C ILE A 90 16.17 -13.40 -4.15
N CYS A 91 16.49 -13.59 -2.88
CA CYS A 91 17.73 -14.25 -2.46
C CYS A 91 17.85 -15.67 -3.03
N ASN A 92 16.77 -16.45 -3.02
CA ASN A 92 16.72 -17.80 -3.59
C ASN A 92 16.90 -17.79 -5.11
N CYS A 93 16.29 -16.84 -5.80
CA CYS A 93 16.49 -16.66 -7.24
C CYS A 93 17.96 -16.31 -7.56
N LEU A 94 18.56 -15.40 -6.79
CA LEU A 94 19.97 -15.05 -6.91
C LEU A 94 20.84 -16.28 -6.65
N LEU A 95 20.67 -16.97 -5.53
CA LEU A 95 21.46 -18.16 -5.17
C LEU A 95 21.40 -19.29 -6.21
N ARG A 96 20.30 -19.40 -6.98
CA ARG A 96 20.15 -20.36 -8.08
C ARG A 96 20.71 -19.86 -9.42
N SER A 97 21.03 -18.58 -9.52
CA SER A 97 21.65 -18.00 -10.72
C SER A 97 23.16 -18.30 -10.76
N PRO A 98 23.75 -18.50 -11.95
CA PRO A 98 25.19 -18.68 -12.09
C PRO A 98 25.97 -17.53 -11.44
N VAL A 99 27.16 -17.83 -10.90
CA VAL A 99 27.98 -16.86 -10.15
C VAL A 99 28.26 -15.60 -10.96
N ASP A 100 28.46 -15.74 -12.27
CA ASP A 100 28.86 -14.65 -13.16
C ASP A 100 27.73 -13.65 -13.51
N VAL A 101 26.47 -14.00 -13.21
CA VAL A 101 25.27 -13.18 -13.52
C VAL A 101 24.45 -12.82 -12.28
N ARG A 102 24.96 -13.16 -11.08
CA ARG A 102 24.40 -12.74 -9.81
C ARG A 102 24.76 -11.30 -9.47
#